data_AF-A0A8T1UCJ1-F1
#
_entry.id   AF-A0A8T1UCJ1-F1
#
_cell.length_a   1.000
_cell.length_b   1.000
_cell.length_c   1.000
_cell.angle_alpha   90.00
_cell.angle_beta   90.00
_cell.angle_gamma   90.00
#
_symmetry.space_group_name_H-M   'P 1'
#
loop_
_entity.id
_entity.type
_entity.pdbx_description
1 polymer ?
#
loop_
_entity_poly.entity_id
_entity_poly.type
_entity_poly.pdbx_seq_one_letter_code
_entity_poly.pdbx_strand_id
1 'polypeptide(L)' 'GHCATQTNCGNQRIQRGDHAELLLRLVAGKEVSLVADVPISKDEFVIQYVGEVLSLRAYQE' A
#
# COMPACT_ATOMS: atom_id res chain seq x y z
N GLY A 1 -18.63 3.18 -1.21
CA GLY A 1 -20.05 3.31 -1.61
C GLY A 1 -20.54 4.70 -1.32
N HIS A 2 -21.58 5.19 -2.01
CA HIS A 2 -22.11 6.57 -1.91
C HIS A 2 -21.30 7.68 -2.61
N CYS A 3 -20.45 7.35 -3.57
CA CYS A 3 -19.84 8.40 -4.40
C CYS A 3 -20.92 9.08 -5.24
N ALA A 4 -20.94 10.41 -5.28
CA ALA A 4 -21.92 11.20 -6.04
C ALA A 4 -21.93 10.88 -7.55
N THR A 5 -20.80 10.37 -8.07
CA THR A 5 -20.69 9.95 -9.47
C THR A 5 -21.52 8.70 -9.80
N GLN A 6 -22.03 7.98 -8.80
CA GLN A 6 -22.80 6.73 -8.91
C GLN A 6 -22.15 5.66 -9.80
N THR A 7 -20.84 5.76 -10.01
CA THR A 7 -20.05 4.91 -10.91
C THR A 7 -18.85 4.35 -10.16
N ASN A 8 -18.05 3.55 -10.85
CA ASN A 8 -16.77 3.07 -10.35
C ASN A 8 -15.80 4.24 -10.17
N CYS A 9 -15.72 4.76 -8.95
CA CYS A 9 -14.80 5.82 -8.58
C CYS A 9 -13.38 5.27 -8.37
N GLY A 10 -12.41 5.79 -9.14
CA GLY A 10 -11.00 5.44 -9.00
C GLY A 10 -10.37 5.89 -7.68
N ASN A 11 -10.98 6.82 -6.96
CA ASN A 11 -10.47 7.29 -5.66
C ASN A 11 -10.89 6.41 -4.48
N GLN A 12 -10.99 5.09 -4.69
CA GLN A 12 -11.33 4.09 -3.68
C GLN A 12 -10.26 2.98 -3.63
N ARG A 13 -9.04 3.25 -4.11
CA ARG A 13 -7.94 2.29 -4.26
C ARG A 13 -7.67 1.46 -3.00
N ILE A 14 -7.54 2.13 -1.84
CA ILE A 14 -7.32 1.46 -0.55
C ILE A 14 -8.43 0.45 -0.24
N GLN A 15 -9.69 0.82 -0.42
CA GLN A 15 -10.84 -0.06 -0.14
C GLN A 15 -10.94 -1.23 -1.13
N ARG A 16 -10.39 -1.05 -2.34
CA ARG A 16 -10.41 -2.06 -3.41
C ARG A 16 -9.16 -2.94 -3.43
N GLY A 17 -8.15 -2.63 -2.62
CA GLY A 17 -6.85 -3.31 -2.69
C GLY A 17 -6.11 -3.07 -4.00
N ASP A 18 -6.39 -1.95 -4.69
CA ASP A 18 -5.73 -1.60 -5.94
C ASP A 18 -4.40 -0.90 -5.64
N HIS A 19 -3.29 -1.55 -5.98
CA HIS A 19 -1.92 -1.18 -5.62
C HIS A 19 -0.94 -1.58 -6.74
N ALA A 20 0.26 -0.99 -6.76
CA ALA A 20 1.26 -1.30 -7.77
C ALA A 20 1.71 -2.77 -7.74
N GLU A 21 2.20 -3.28 -8.87
CA GLU A 21 2.78 -4.62 -8.97
C GLU A 21 4.20 -4.63 -8.39
N LEU A 22 4.40 -5.42 -7.33
CA LEU A 22 5.63 -5.47 -6.55
C LEU A 22 6.10 -6.93 -6.35
N LEU A 23 7.42 -7.12 -6.34
CA LEU A 23 8.08 -8.37 -6.01
C LEU A 23 8.78 -8.27 -4.65
N LEU A 24 8.82 -9.40 -3.93
CA LEU A 24 9.72 -9.57 -2.79
C LEU A 24 11.07 -10.10 -3.30
N ARG A 25 12.16 -9.44 -2.91
CA ARG A 25 13.53 -9.87 -3.23
C ARG A 25 14.43 -9.74 -2.02
N LEU A 26 15.42 -10.63 -1.94
CA LEU A 26 16.54 -10.48 -1.01
C LEU A 26 17.59 -9.57 -1.63
N VAL A 27 17.88 -8.45 -0.96
CA VAL A 27 18.89 -7.47 -1.37
C VAL A 27 20.01 -7.47 -0.34
N ALA A 28 21.25 -7.65 -0.79
CA ALA A 28 22.41 -7.64 0.10
C ALA A 28 22.47 -6.36 0.94
N GLY A 29 22.56 -6.51 2.26
CA GLY A 29 22.59 -5.41 3.23
C GLY A 29 21.23 -4.77 3.55
N LYS A 30 20.13 -5.23 2.95
CA LYS A 30 18.76 -4.74 3.22
C LYS A 30 17.73 -5.86 3.45
N GLU A 31 18.14 -7.12 3.28
CA GLU A 31 17.31 -8.30 3.44
C GLU A 31 16.08 -8.26 2.52
N VAL A 32 14.88 -8.54 3.04
CA VAL A 32 13.64 -8.59 2.28
C VAL A 32 13.24 -7.17 1.85
N SER A 33 13.18 -6.95 0.55
CA SER A 33 12.85 -5.66 -0.06
C SER A 33 11.68 -5.82 -1.03
N LEU A 34 10.84 -4.79 -1.10
CA LEU A 34 9.85 -4.62 -2.16
C LEU A 34 10.51 -3.95 -3.36
N VAL A 35 10.35 -4.54 -4.54
CA VAL A 35 10.91 -4.04 -5.80
C VAL A 35 9.79 -3.97 -6.83
N ALA A 36 9.73 -2.89 -7.61
CA ALA A 36 8.74 -2.76 -8.68
C ALA A 36 8.87 -3.89 -9.71
N ASP A 37 7.78 -4.59 -10.01
CA ASP A 37 7.74 -5.59 -11.09
C ASP A 37 7.48 -4.92 -12.45
N VAL A 38 6.69 -3.85 -12.43
CA VAL A 38 6.30 -3.04 -13.59
C VAL A 38 6.65 -1.57 -13.32
N PRO A 39 6.97 -0.74 -14.35
CA PRO A 39 7.23 0.68 -14.16
C PRO A 39 6.07 1.40 -13.46
N ILE A 40 6.38 2.05 -12.34
CA ILE A 40 5.43 2.84 -11.56
C ILE A 40 5.34 4.24 -12.17
N SER A 41 4.12 4.66 -12.48
CA SER A 41 3.86 5.99 -13.01
C SER A 41 3.94 7.05 -11.92
N LYS A 42 4.17 8.31 -12.34
CA LYS A 42 4.15 9.44 -11.40
C LYS A 42 2.79 9.52 -10.70
N ASP A 43 2.81 9.75 -9.38
CA ASP A 43 1.63 9.88 -8.50
C ASP A 43 0.76 8.61 -8.38
N GLU A 44 1.30 7.45 -8.81
CA GLU A 44 0.66 6.15 -8.64
C GLU A 44 0.70 5.68 -7.16
N PHE A 45 -0.36 4.98 -6.75
CA PHE A 45 -0.46 4.45 -5.39
C PHE A 45 0.28 3.11 -5.30
N VAL A 46 1.34 3.05 -4.50
CA VAL A 46 2.22 1.88 -4.41
C VAL A 46 1.63 0.79 -3.54
N ILE A 47 1.47 1.04 -2.24
CA ILE A 47 0.92 0.07 -1.27
C ILE A 47 0.47 0.79 0.01
N GLN A 48 -0.48 0.21 0.73
CA GLN A 48 -0.85 0.67 2.07
C GLN A 48 0.06 0.03 3.11
N TYR A 49 0.68 0.84 3.98
CA TYR A 49 1.32 0.31 5.18
C TYR A 49 0.26 0.01 6.24
N VAL A 50 -0.06 -1.27 6.41
CA VAL A 50 -1.02 -1.76 7.39
C VAL A 50 -0.30 -2.50 8.51
N GLY A 51 -0.90 -2.49 9.69
CA GLY A 51 -0.37 -3.14 10.88
C GLY A 51 -1.23 -2.83 12.09
N GLU A 52 -0.75 -3.24 13.26
CA GLU A 52 -1.41 -2.94 14.52
C GLU A 52 -1.31 -1.44 14.83
N VAL A 53 -2.45 -0.84 15.17
CA VAL A 53 -2.48 0.54 15.68
C VAL A 53 -2.42 0.47 17.19
N LEU A 54 -1.26 0.83 17.74
CA LEU A 54 -1.02 0.80 19.17
C LEU A 54 -1.21 2.19 19.79
N SER A 55 -1.76 2.22 20.99
CA SER A 55 -1.65 3.40 21.84
C SER A 55 -0.21 3.52 22.36
N LEU A 56 0.22 4.74 22.74
CA LEU A 56 1.55 4.93 23.33
C LEU A 56 1.78 4.05 24.56
N ARG A 57 0.73 3.85 25.38
CA ARG A 57 0.78 2.98 26.55
C ARG A 57 1.07 1.53 26.15
N ALA A 58 0.34 1.01 25.17
CA ALA A 58 0.50 -0.37 24.69
C ALA A 58 1.86 -0.63 24.04
N TYR A 59 2.52 0.41 23.53
CA TYR A 59 3.85 0.29 22.94
C TYR A 59 5.00 0.21 23.96
N GLN A 60 4.77 0.68 25.19
CA GLN A 60 5.79 0.75 26.25
C GLN A 60 5.79 -0.45 27.19
N GLU A 61 4.78 -1.31 27.10
CA GLU A 61 4.69 -2.60 27.80
C GLU A 61 5.48 -3.68 27.05
#